data_AF-A0A938FUX0-F1
#
_entry.id   AF-A0A938FUX0-F1
#
_cell.length_a   1.000
_cell.length_b   1.000
_cell.length_c   1.000
_cell.angle_alpha   90.00
_cell.angle_beta   90.00
_cell.angle_gamma   90.00
#
_symmetry.space_group_name_H-M   'P 1'
#
loop_
_entity.id
_entity.type
_entity.pdbx_description
1 polymer ?
#
loop_
_entity_poly.entity_id
_entity_poly.type
_entity_poly.pdbx_seq_one_letter_code
_entity_poly.pdbx_strand_id
1 'polypeptide(L)'
;MAQADREQRAKRRYPLEREVKYRLLSGHQIAETGIGKTLNISSGGVSFTTTQDIHIGSIVELSVSWPALLNNVCPMKLMVFGRIVRSSGGIPAMTIERYEFRTQATRPLQPVANGQAEVRP
;
A
#
# COMPACT_ATOMS: atom_id res chain seq x y z
N MET A 1 -2.64 13.57 -39.03
CA MET A 1 -3.13 13.14 -37.71
C MET A 1 -2.30 11.96 -37.26
N ALA A 2 -1.58 12.10 -36.15
CA ALA A 2 -1.06 11.06 -35.23
C ALA A 2 0.07 11.73 -34.46
N GLN A 3 -0.28 12.55 -33.47
CA GLN A 3 0.69 13.03 -32.50
C GLN A 3 1.08 11.80 -31.67
N ALA A 4 2.22 11.18 -31.98
CA ALA A 4 2.81 10.21 -31.08
C ALA A 4 3.03 10.93 -29.75
N ASP A 5 2.26 10.52 -28.75
CA ASP A 5 2.30 11.00 -27.39
C ASP A 5 3.72 10.74 -26.86
N ARG A 6 4.63 11.71 -27.05
CA ARG A 6 5.98 11.69 -26.48
C ARG A 6 5.75 11.41 -25.01
N GLU A 7 6.19 10.25 -24.51
CA GLU A 7 5.98 9.85 -23.13
C GLU A 7 6.65 10.91 -22.22
N GLN A 8 5.89 11.94 -21.82
CA GLN A 8 6.38 13.10 -21.04
C GLN A 8 6.68 12.72 -19.58
N ARG A 9 6.52 11.44 -19.25
CA ARG A 9 6.71 10.90 -17.91
C ARG A 9 8.15 10.46 -17.80
N ALA A 10 8.91 11.14 -16.93
CA ALA A 10 10.31 10.83 -16.68
C ALA A 10 10.57 9.39 -16.18
N LYS A 11 9.53 8.69 -15.69
CA LYS A 11 9.64 7.33 -15.12
C LYS A 11 8.55 6.42 -15.67
N ARG A 12 8.96 5.24 -16.14
CA ARG A 12 8.07 4.17 -16.59
C ARG A 12 7.13 3.76 -15.45
N ARG A 13 5.86 3.55 -15.78
CA ARG A 13 4.82 3.06 -14.87
C ARG A 13 4.46 1.62 -15.21
N TYR A 14 4.32 0.82 -14.16
CA TYR A 14 3.91 -0.58 -14.25
C TYR A 14 2.49 -0.70 -13.69
N PRO A 15 1.53 -1.20 -14.48
CA PRO A 15 0.23 -1.61 -13.95
C PRO A 15 0.46 -2.66 -12.87
N LEU A 16 -0.03 -2.40 -11.66
CA LEU A 16 0.10 -3.33 -10.56
C LEU A 16 -1.10 -3.15 -9.65
N GLU A 17 -2.08 -4.03 -9.79
CA GLU A 17 -3.24 -4.06 -8.91
C GLU A 17 -2.91 -4.87 -7.66
N ARG A 18 -2.84 -4.18 -6.52
CA ARG A 18 -2.57 -4.75 -5.20
C ARG A 18 -3.38 -4.02 -4.15
N GLU A 19 -3.82 -4.75 -3.15
CA GLU A 19 -4.45 -4.15 -1.97
C GLU A 19 -3.50 -3.15 -1.32
N VAL A 20 -4.03 -1.98 -0.97
CA VAL A 20 -3.31 -0.96 -0.22
C VAL A 20 -4.11 -0.57 1.02
N LYS A 21 -3.39 -0.38 2.12
CA LYS A 21 -3.87 0.36 3.30
C LYS A 21 -3.14 1.69 3.32
N TYR A 22 -3.86 2.79 3.49
CA TYR A 22 -3.27 4.12 3.53
C TYR A 22 -3.53 4.80 4.88
N ARG A 23 -2.60 5.66 5.27
CA ARG A 23 -2.71 6.54 6.44
C ARG A 23 -2.39 7.97 6.02
N LEU A 24 -3.32 8.89 6.25
CA LEU A 24 -3.10 10.32 6.13
C LEU A 24 -2.49 10.85 7.42
N LEU A 25 -1.43 11.63 7.28
CA LEU A 25 -0.65 12.13 8.40
C LEU A 25 -0.81 13.64 8.54
N SER A 26 -1.13 14.07 9.76
CA SER A 26 -1.17 15.48 10.16
C SER A 26 -0.14 15.68 11.27
N GLY A 27 1.06 16.10 10.89
CA GLY A 27 2.21 16.18 11.79
C GLY A 27 2.61 14.78 12.30
N HIS A 28 2.54 14.58 13.62
CA HIS A 28 2.87 13.30 14.27
C HIS A 28 1.65 12.38 14.46
N GLN A 29 0.46 12.80 14.03
CA GLN A 29 -0.78 12.06 14.24
C GLN A 29 -1.34 11.50 12.93
N ILE A 30 -2.11 10.41 13.06
CA ILE A 30 -2.88 9.85 11.96
C ILE A 30 -4.21 10.58 11.90
N ALA A 31 -4.45 11.29 10.81
CA ALA A 31 -5.69 12.02 10.57
C ALA A 31 -6.79 11.10 10.05
N GLU A 32 -6.43 10.20 9.12
CA GLU A 32 -7.38 9.29 8.49
C GLU A 32 -6.66 8.00 8.10
N THR A 33 -7.42 6.91 8.02
CA THR A 33 -6.96 5.66 7.43
C THR A 33 -8.00 5.12 6.48
N GLY A 34 -7.55 4.39 5.46
CA GLY A 34 -8.46 3.66 4.60
C GLY A 34 -7.78 2.56 3.82
N ILE A 35 -8.56 1.96 2.92
CA ILE A 35 -8.14 0.85 2.08
C ILE A 35 -8.48 1.15 0.63
N GLY A 36 -7.78 0.48 -0.28
CA GLY A 36 -8.04 0.56 -1.70
C GLY A 36 -7.17 -0.39 -2.49
N LYS A 37 -6.95 -0.06 -3.76
CA LYS A 37 -6.07 -0.81 -4.64
C LYS A 37 -5.12 0.12 -5.37
N THR A 38 -3.87 -0.31 -5.54
CA THR A 38 -2.97 0.36 -6.49
C THR A 38 -3.46 0.15 -7.91
N LEU A 39 -3.29 1.16 -8.76
CA LEU A 39 -3.56 1.07 -10.20
C LEU A 39 -2.26 0.93 -10.98
N ASN A 40 -1.26 1.71 -10.58
CA ASN A 40 0.08 1.65 -11.14
C ASN A 40 1.13 2.15 -10.14
N ILE A 41 2.35 1.67 -10.33
CA ILE A 41 3.52 2.07 -9.56
C ILE A 41 4.66 2.43 -10.52
N SER A 42 5.45 3.42 -10.16
CA SER A 42 6.76 3.72 -10.73
C SER A 42 7.76 3.89 -9.60
N SER A 43 9.03 4.09 -9.92
CA SER A 43 10.04 4.46 -8.92
C SER A 43 9.89 5.90 -8.38
N GLY A 44 8.88 6.67 -8.80
CA GLY A 44 8.67 8.05 -8.37
C GLY A 44 7.25 8.36 -7.90
N GLY A 45 6.31 7.43 -8.03
CA GLY A 45 4.93 7.68 -7.67
C GLY A 45 4.05 6.44 -7.74
N VAL A 46 2.96 6.50 -6.99
CA VAL A 46 1.91 5.47 -6.91
C VAL A 46 0.57 6.13 -7.20
N SER A 47 -0.27 5.47 -7.99
CA SER A 47 -1.68 5.82 -8.13
C SER A 47 -2.51 4.70 -7.52
N PHE A 48 -3.52 5.05 -6.73
CA PHE A 48 -4.36 4.08 -6.02
C PHE A 48 -5.79 4.59 -5.88
N THR A 49 -6.71 3.72 -5.47
CA THR A 49 -8.11 4.05 -5.23
C THR A 49 -8.37 4.38 -3.77
N THR A 50 -9.33 5.25 -3.51
CA THR A 50 -9.80 5.64 -2.19
C THR A 50 -11.31 5.81 -2.19
N THR A 51 -11.95 5.64 -1.03
CA THR A 51 -13.40 5.86 -0.88
C THR A 51 -13.75 7.35 -0.90
N GLN A 52 -12.85 8.20 -0.40
CA GLN A 52 -13.02 9.64 -0.33
C GLN A 52 -11.86 10.34 -1.05
N ASP A 53 -12.13 11.54 -1.56
CA ASP A 53 -11.10 12.36 -2.20
C ASP A 53 -10.12 12.87 -1.15
N ILE A 54 -8.83 12.61 -1.40
CA ILE A 54 -7.75 13.09 -0.54
C ILE A 54 -7.24 14.43 -1.07
N HIS A 55 -7.04 15.41 -0.19
CA HIS A 55 -6.48 16.71 -0.56
C HIS A 55 -5.06 16.61 -1.13
N ILE A 56 -4.78 17.44 -2.15
CA ILE A 56 -3.43 17.61 -2.69
C ILE A 56 -2.51 18.20 -1.63
N GLY A 57 -1.28 17.71 -1.55
CA GLY A 57 -0.27 18.10 -0.56
C GLY A 57 -0.28 17.26 0.72
N SER A 58 -1.35 16.50 0.97
CA SER A 58 -1.47 15.60 2.12
C SER A 58 -0.32 14.59 2.15
N ILE A 59 0.24 14.40 3.34
CA ILE A 59 1.27 13.39 3.59
C ILE A 59 0.57 12.06 3.78
N VAL A 60 1.00 11.05 3.04
CA VAL A 60 0.41 9.72 3.05
C VAL A 60 1.48 8.65 3.21
N GLU A 61 1.17 7.66 4.04
CA GLU A 61 1.89 6.41 4.09
C GLU A 61 1.01 5.29 3.50
N LEU A 62 1.56 4.50 2.59
CA LEU A 62 0.92 3.32 2.01
C LEU A 62 1.59 2.04 2.53
N SER A 63 0.76 1.04 2.78
CA SER A 63 1.15 -0.37 2.95
C SER A 63 0.51 -1.16 1.83
N VAL A 64 1.29 -1.46 0.79
CA VAL A 64 0.85 -2.18 -0.42
C VAL A 64 1.21 -3.66 -0.28
N SER A 65 0.27 -4.57 -0.51
CA SER A 65 0.59 -6.00 -0.61
C SER A 65 1.53 -6.23 -1.79
N TRP A 66 2.55 -7.07 -1.62
CA TRP A 66 3.57 -7.24 -2.65
C TRP A 66 3.52 -8.64 -3.27
N PRO A 67 3.59 -8.77 -4.61
CA PRO A 67 3.54 -10.06 -5.30
C PRO A 67 4.70 -10.99 -4.96
N ALA A 68 5.88 -10.45 -4.68
CA ALA A 68 7.05 -11.25 -4.42
C ALA A 68 7.04 -11.79 -2.99
N LEU A 69 7.47 -13.04 -2.85
CA LEU A 69 7.74 -13.68 -1.57
C LEU A 69 9.24 -13.60 -1.29
N LEU A 70 9.63 -13.32 -0.04
CA LEU A 70 11.01 -13.49 0.39
C LEU A 70 11.30 -14.99 0.52
N ASN A 71 12.38 -15.46 -0.11
CA ASN A 71 12.77 -16.87 -0.19
C ASN A 71 11.66 -17.81 -0.68
N ASN A 72 10.76 -17.30 -1.52
CA ASN A 72 9.60 -18.03 -2.04
C ASN A 72 8.59 -18.52 -0.98
N VAL A 73 8.67 -18.03 0.26
CA VAL A 73 7.84 -18.50 1.38
C VAL A 73 7.21 -17.37 2.19
N CYS A 74 7.89 -16.25 2.39
CA CYS A 74 7.43 -15.22 3.30
C CYS A 74 6.77 -14.06 2.54
N PRO A 75 5.47 -13.80 2.74
CA PRO A 75 4.78 -12.70 2.06
C PRO A 75 5.42 -11.36 2.38
N MET A 76 5.43 -10.46 1.40
CA MET A 76 6.03 -9.13 1.54
C MET A 76 4.99 -8.03 1.40
N LYS A 77 5.32 -6.84 1.91
CA LYS A 77 4.62 -5.59 1.65
C LYS A 77 5.61 -4.50 1.27
N LEU A 78 5.16 -3.61 0.40
CA LEU A 78 5.86 -2.39 0.08
C LEU A 78 5.27 -1.26 0.93
N MET A 79 6.07 -0.70 1.82
CA MET A 79 5.77 0.52 2.53
C MET A 79 6.22 1.71 1.68
N VAL A 80 5.36 2.71 1.50
CA VAL A 80 5.67 3.91 0.70
C VAL A 80 5.28 5.15 1.50
N PHE A 81 6.11 6.18 1.48
CA PHE A 81 5.83 7.47 2.09
C PHE A 81 6.03 8.58 1.06
N GLY A 82 5.13 9.56 1.07
CA GLY A 82 5.21 10.73 0.21
C GLY A 82 3.97 11.61 0.29
N ARG A 83 3.72 12.38 -0.77
CA ARG A 83 2.66 13.39 -0.81
C ARG A 83 1.73 13.22 -1.99
N ILE A 84 0.47 13.52 -1.79
CA ILE A 84 -0.53 13.58 -2.87
C ILE A 84 -0.19 14.75 -3.79
N VAL A 85 -0.04 14.48 -5.09
CA VAL A 85 0.24 15.50 -6.12
C VAL A 85 -0.94 15.74 -7.04
N ARG A 86 -1.90 14.81 -7.07
CA ARG A 86 -3.19 14.95 -7.77
C ARG A 86 -4.22 14.06 -7.09
N SER A 87 -5.48 14.48 -7.16
CA SER A 87 -6.62 13.70 -6.69
C SER A 87 -7.82 14.04 -7.55
N SER A 88 -8.49 13.03 -8.09
CA SER A 88 -9.68 13.18 -8.91
C SER A 88 -10.46 11.88 -8.91
N GLY A 89 -11.76 11.96 -8.55
CA GLY A 89 -12.69 10.84 -8.64
C GLY A 89 -12.28 9.63 -7.79
N GLY A 90 -11.77 9.85 -6.58
CA GLY A 90 -11.30 8.77 -5.70
C GLY A 90 -10.03 8.07 -6.18
N ILE A 91 -9.28 8.69 -7.12
CA ILE A 91 -8.03 8.16 -7.65
C ILE A 91 -6.89 9.16 -7.39
N PRO A 92 -6.37 9.22 -6.16
CA PRO A 92 -5.16 9.96 -5.88
C PRO A 92 -3.93 9.38 -6.60
N ALA A 93 -2.96 10.26 -6.84
CA ALA A 93 -1.59 9.84 -7.04
C ALA A 93 -0.63 10.61 -6.14
N MET A 94 0.35 9.89 -5.64
CA MET A 94 1.38 10.41 -4.74
C MET A 94 2.78 10.31 -5.34
N THR A 95 3.69 11.12 -4.81
CA THR A 95 5.14 10.93 -4.95
C THR A 95 5.62 9.77 -4.09
N ILE A 96 6.76 9.17 -4.47
CA ILE A 96 7.53 8.30 -3.58
C ILE A 96 8.73 9.10 -3.09
N GLU A 97 8.71 9.47 -1.81
CA GLU A 97 9.83 10.14 -1.14
C GLU A 97 10.71 9.11 -0.41
N ARG A 98 10.08 8.11 0.22
CA ARG A 98 10.76 6.97 0.86
C ARG A 98 9.96 5.70 0.62
N TYR A 99 10.64 4.57 0.54
CA TYR A 99 9.99 3.27 0.47
C TYR A 99 10.82 2.19 1.16
N GLU A 100 10.16 1.12 1.58
CA GLU A 100 10.79 -0.01 2.25
C GLU A 100 10.02 -1.30 1.94
N PHE A 101 10.73 -2.38 1.64
CA PHE A 101 10.13 -3.71 1.56
C PHE A 101 10.19 -4.39 2.93
N ARG A 102 9.05 -4.83 3.44
CA ARG A 102 8.95 -5.54 4.72
C ARG A 102 8.35 -6.92 4.53
N THR A 103 8.76 -7.86 5.36
CA THR A 103 8.05 -9.13 5.51
C THR A 103 6.70 -8.88 6.20
N GLN A 104 5.69 -9.64 5.82
CA GLN A 104 4.44 -9.74 6.54
C GLN A 104 4.56 -10.95 7.46
N ALA A 105 4.53 -10.73 8.78
CA ALA A 105 4.53 -11.84 9.73
C ALA A 105 3.28 -12.69 9.48
N THR A 106 3.49 -13.94 9.08
CA THR A 106 2.44 -14.96 9.15
C THR A 106 2.19 -15.19 10.64
N ARG A 107 0.97 -14.93 11.12
CA ARG A 107 0.61 -15.16 12.53
C ARG A 107 1.04 -16.60 12.89
N PRO A 108 1.92 -16.81 13.88
CA PRO A 108 2.19 -18.17 14.32
C PRO A 108 0.87 -18.78 14.78
N LEU A 109 0.58 -20.00 14.32
CA LEU A 109 -0.55 -20.81 14.78
C LEU A 109 -0.53 -20.78 16.31
N GLN A 110 -1.58 -20.22 16.93
CA GLN A 110 -1.75 -20.33 18.38
C GLN A 110 -1.87 -21.82 18.69
N PRO A 111 -1.05 -22.38 19.61
CA PRO A 111 -1.27 -23.74 20.08
C PRO A 111 -2.68 -23.79 20.69
N VAL A 112 -3.53 -24.68 20.17
CA VAL A 112 -4.80 -25.00 20.82
C VAL A 112 -4.45 -25.59 22.18
N ALA A 113 -4.77 -24.87 23.26
CA ALA A 113 -4.67 -25.39 24.61
C ALA A 113 -5.73 -26.49 24.77
N ASN A 114 -5.32 -27.76 24.65
CA ASN A 114 -6.16 -28.88 25.03
C ASN A 114 -6.31 -28.89 26.56
N GLY A 115 -7.44 -28.39 27.05
CA GLY A 115 -7.89 -28.66 28.41
C GLY A 115 -8.25 -30.13 28.55
N GLN A 116 -7.41 -30.90 29.24
CA GLN A 116 -7.80 -32.21 29.75
C GLN A 116 -8.65 -31.99 31.02
N ALA A 117 -9.95 -32.20 30.90
CA ALA A 117 -10.80 -32.50 32.04
C ALA A 117 -10.62 -33.99 32.37
N GLU A 118 -9.87 -34.26 33.43
CA GLU A 118 -9.72 -35.59 33.99
C GLU A 118 -11.03 -36.02 34.69
N VAL A 119 -11.40 -37.27 34.44
CA VAL A 119 -12.63 -37.95 34.82
C VAL A 119 -12.66 -38.29 36.32
N ARG A 120 -13.82 -38.03 36.94
CA ARG A 120 -14.16 -38.48 38.30
C ARG A 120 -14.14 -40.01 38.42
N PRO A 121 -13.79 -40.52 39.61
CA PRO A 121 -14.65 -41.48 40.31
C PRO A 121 -15.45 -40.82 41.44
#